data_AF-A0A1F9S1Q4-F1
#
_entry.id   AF-A0A1F9S1Q4-F1
#
_cell.length_a   1.000
_cell.length_b   1.000
_cell.length_c   1.000
_cell.angle_alpha   90.00
_cell.angle_beta   90.00
_cell.angle_gamma   90.00
#
_symmetry.space_group_name_H-M   'P 1'
#
loop_
_entity.id
_entity.type
_entity.pdbx_description
1 polymer ?
#
loop_
_entity_poly.entity_id
_entity_poly.type
_entity_poly.pdbx_seq_one_letter_code
_entity_poly.pdbx_strand_id
1 'polypeptide(L)'
;MGAEIEEVILEAYSKPLASRRPLFRGILGAPTYLLRVGSEELADDDVRVLAGAGAEERTSSLAVWAEGDALLGGVWVPVFTSEEKASTYVAARGLRHPPGKQLQWVRHEPGQVYGLLETIPCFAGVYLNPEKDGGVRLEWLEVNALSESRVPPEAPLLRSLPDEECALPEGIRCRVGHLDRKVFGFDGRQVIFPEFGNLELQDFRSLVQLRLEDGDSAWAPCRHFAAVLRRLLERCRERASDCEDLFLQSLILFEMYGEAEAACSRLAVTPERRSYALDNLALVFRRSGRIENCVDVCRHGLREFPAEAPLYRNLVLALAQLEDLEGARKAARQGLGHFPDDATLQRFV
;
A
#
# COMPACT_ATOMS: atom_id res chain seq x y z
N MET A 1 -9.84 27.66 -11.58
CA MET A 1 -9.05 26.48 -11.18
C MET A 1 -9.77 25.58 -10.18
N GLY A 2 -10.29 26.07 -9.04
CA GLY A 2 -11.00 25.20 -8.06
C GLY A 2 -12.22 24.44 -8.61
N ALA A 3 -13.10 25.09 -9.37
CA ALA A 3 -14.25 24.43 -9.99
C ALA A 3 -13.85 23.42 -11.09
N GLU A 4 -12.74 23.66 -11.77
CA GLU A 4 -12.25 22.82 -12.87
C GLU A 4 -11.68 21.49 -12.35
N ILE A 5 -10.96 21.50 -11.22
CA ILE A 5 -10.45 20.25 -10.63
C ILE A 5 -11.56 19.38 -10.03
N GLU A 6 -12.63 19.99 -9.49
CA GLU A 6 -13.76 19.23 -8.95
C GLU A 6 -14.54 18.49 -10.04
N GLU A 7 -14.77 19.13 -11.19
CA GLU A 7 -15.37 18.49 -12.36
C GLU A 7 -14.53 17.30 -12.85
N VAL A 8 -13.20 17.47 -12.88
CA VAL A 8 -12.28 16.41 -13.28
C VAL A 8 -12.30 15.22 -12.30
N ILE A 9 -12.38 15.47 -10.99
CA ILE A 9 -12.51 14.41 -9.98
C ILE A 9 -13.84 13.67 -10.14
N LEU A 10 -14.94 14.41 -10.35
CA LEU A 10 -16.27 13.82 -10.56
C LEU A 10 -16.31 12.99 -11.85
N GLU A 11 -15.67 13.45 -12.92
CA GLU A 11 -15.55 12.67 -14.16
C GLU A 11 -14.73 11.40 -13.93
N ALA A 12 -13.60 11.49 -13.23
CA ALA A 12 -12.78 10.33 -12.90
C ALA A 12 -13.52 9.31 -12.02
N TYR A 13 -14.40 9.78 -11.13
CA TYR A 13 -15.26 8.92 -10.31
C TYR A 13 -16.36 8.23 -11.14
N SER A 14 -17.07 8.99 -11.99
CA SER A 14 -18.17 8.48 -12.81
C SER A 14 -17.71 7.61 -13.98
N LYS A 15 -16.49 7.81 -14.47
CA LYS A 15 -15.86 7.06 -15.58
C LYS A 15 -14.51 6.49 -15.15
N PRO A 16 -14.47 5.52 -14.22
CA PRO A 16 -13.23 5.05 -13.59
C PRO A 16 -12.25 4.32 -14.53
N LEU A 17 -12.75 3.86 -15.69
CA LEU A 17 -11.95 3.23 -16.75
C LEU A 17 -11.50 4.22 -17.83
N ALA A 18 -12.00 5.46 -17.81
CA ALA A 18 -11.52 6.50 -18.71
C ALA A 18 -10.11 6.96 -18.30
N SER A 19 -9.48 7.76 -19.17
CA SER A 19 -8.14 8.25 -18.88
C SER A 19 -8.14 9.16 -17.65
N ARG A 20 -7.20 8.92 -16.73
CA ARG A 20 -6.96 9.72 -15.53
C ARG A 20 -5.92 10.83 -15.74
N ARG A 21 -5.36 11.01 -16.95
CA ARG A 21 -4.41 12.11 -17.23
C ARG A 21 -4.93 13.50 -16.85
N PRO A 22 -6.20 13.86 -17.14
CA PRO A 22 -6.74 15.15 -16.70
C PRO A 22 -6.74 15.26 -15.17
N LEU A 23 -7.12 14.18 -14.47
CA LEU A 23 -7.08 14.10 -13.01
C LEU A 23 -5.68 14.32 -12.47
N PHE A 24 -4.69 13.56 -12.94
CA PHE A 24 -3.31 13.65 -12.45
C PHE A 24 -2.70 15.04 -12.68
N ARG A 25 -2.93 15.64 -13.84
CA ARG A 25 -2.47 17.01 -14.12
C ARG A 25 -3.20 18.04 -13.26
N GLY A 26 -4.50 17.85 -13.08
CA GLY A 26 -5.33 18.73 -12.29
C GLY A 26 -4.91 18.76 -10.82
N ILE A 27 -4.70 17.60 -10.19
CA ILE A 27 -4.29 17.51 -8.78
C ILE A 27 -2.83 17.95 -8.56
N LEU A 28 -1.94 17.81 -9.55
CA LEU A 28 -0.58 18.37 -9.50
C LEU A 28 -0.56 19.89 -9.68
N GLY A 29 -1.59 20.47 -10.30
CA GLY A 29 -1.70 21.91 -10.56
C GLY A 29 -2.55 22.68 -9.54
N ALA A 30 -3.23 21.98 -8.63
CA ALA A 30 -4.14 22.56 -7.65
C ALA A 30 -3.60 22.41 -6.22
N PRO A 31 -3.87 23.39 -5.33
CA PRO A 31 -3.60 23.22 -3.92
C PRO A 31 -4.49 22.11 -3.33
N THR A 32 -3.96 21.40 -2.36
CA THR A 32 -4.66 20.31 -1.67
C THR A 32 -4.69 20.54 -0.18
N TYR A 33 -5.67 19.96 0.49
CA TYR A 33 -5.89 20.11 1.92
C TYR A 33 -5.85 18.75 2.60
N LEU A 34 -5.13 18.68 3.72
CA LEU A 34 -5.12 17.53 4.61
C LEU A 34 -5.83 17.87 5.90
N LEU A 35 -6.55 16.89 6.44
CA LEU A 35 -7.13 16.97 7.77
C LEU A 35 -6.08 16.56 8.82
N ARG A 36 -5.64 17.50 9.66
CA ARG A 36 -4.72 17.27 10.77
C ARG A 36 -5.43 17.31 12.11
N VAL A 37 -4.88 16.58 13.08
CA VAL A 37 -5.32 16.61 14.48
C VAL A 37 -4.19 17.22 15.31
N GLY A 38 -4.52 18.17 16.19
CA GLY A 38 -3.53 18.84 17.05
C GLY A 38 -2.59 17.84 17.76
N SER A 39 -1.28 18.06 17.62
CA SER A 39 -0.22 17.16 18.07
C SER A 39 0.03 17.29 19.57
N GLU A 40 -0.40 16.30 20.35
CA GLU A 40 0.29 15.76 21.54
C GLU A 40 -0.50 14.57 22.06
N GLU A 41 0.18 13.44 22.31
CA GLU A 41 -0.31 12.12 22.76
C GLU A 41 -1.80 11.80 22.52
N LEU A 42 -2.04 10.94 21.53
CA LEU A 42 -3.36 10.43 21.17
C LEU A 42 -3.54 9.09 21.89
N ALA A 43 -4.48 9.05 22.83
CA ALA A 43 -4.89 7.80 23.45
C ALA A 43 -5.65 6.95 22.42
N ASP A 44 -5.33 5.66 22.42
CA ASP A 44 -6.01 4.59 21.70
C ASP A 44 -7.50 4.62 22.04
N ASP A 45 -8.31 5.16 21.14
CA ASP A 45 -9.48 4.44 20.60
C ASP A 45 -10.29 5.33 19.63
N ASP A 46 -10.81 4.64 18.61
CA ASP A 46 -11.76 5.05 17.57
C ASP A 46 -11.31 5.92 16.38
N VAL A 47 -10.08 6.45 16.35
CA VAL A 47 -9.54 7.10 15.13
C VAL A 47 -8.02 6.95 15.04
N ARG A 48 -7.52 6.37 13.93
CA ARG A 48 -6.07 6.31 13.67
C ARG A 48 -5.56 7.63 13.12
N VAL A 49 -5.24 8.56 14.02
CA VAL A 49 -4.32 9.64 13.70
C VAL A 49 -2.93 9.05 13.64
N LEU A 50 -2.30 9.09 12.47
CA LEU A 50 -1.01 8.45 12.27
C LEU A 50 0.08 9.50 12.31
N ALA A 51 1.12 9.22 13.09
CA ALA A 51 2.35 9.97 13.09
C ALA A 51 3.34 9.26 12.16
N GLY A 52 3.96 9.99 11.22
CA GLY A 52 5.13 9.48 10.52
C GLY A 52 6.26 9.21 11.53
N ALA A 53 6.85 8.02 11.48
CA ALA A 53 8.00 7.64 12.29
C ALA A 53 9.27 7.77 11.45
N GLY A 54 10.29 8.48 11.99
CA GLY A 54 11.66 8.43 11.46
C GLY A 54 12.19 9.71 10.82
N ALA A 55 12.80 10.57 11.65
CA ALA A 55 14.06 11.27 11.44
C ALA A 55 14.23 12.26 12.60
N GLU A 56 15.11 11.97 13.55
CA GLU A 56 15.31 12.72 14.80
C GLU A 56 15.70 14.22 14.65
N GLU A 57 15.71 14.79 13.45
CA GLU A 57 16.01 16.21 13.22
C GLU A 57 15.10 16.93 12.19
N ARG A 58 13.93 16.38 11.85
CA ARG A 58 12.89 17.13 11.10
C ARG A 58 11.58 17.15 11.88
N THR A 59 11.38 18.29 12.54
CA THR A 59 10.20 18.78 13.26
C THR A 59 8.83 18.31 12.72
N SER A 60 8.01 17.85 13.68
CA SER A 60 6.57 17.51 13.61
C SER A 60 6.22 16.20 12.89
N SER A 61 5.79 15.21 13.66
CA SER A 61 5.04 14.07 13.11
C SER A 61 3.86 14.61 12.30
N LEU A 62 3.70 14.13 11.07
CA LEU A 62 2.56 14.48 10.23
C LEU A 62 1.29 13.81 10.80
N ALA A 63 0.75 14.34 11.90
CA ALA A 63 -0.48 13.87 12.53
C ALA A 63 -1.68 14.18 11.62
N VAL A 64 -1.96 13.27 10.69
CA VAL A 64 -3.07 13.37 9.75
C VAL A 64 -4.16 12.38 10.09
N TRP A 65 -5.38 12.77 9.76
CA TRP A 65 -6.52 11.88 9.77
C TRP A 65 -6.36 10.84 8.66
N ALA A 66 -6.50 9.56 9.02
CA ALA A 66 -6.49 8.45 8.08
C ALA A 66 -7.59 7.45 8.45
N GLU A 67 -8.06 6.72 7.45
CA GLU A 67 -9.08 5.70 7.60
C GLU A 67 -8.46 4.32 7.43
N GLY A 68 -8.71 3.44 8.40
CA GLY A 68 -8.24 2.06 8.32
C GLY A 68 -9.02 1.29 7.26
N ASP A 69 -8.31 0.54 6.43
CA ASP A 69 -8.94 -0.38 5.50
C ASP A 69 -9.42 -1.63 6.26
N ALA A 70 -10.73 -1.72 6.47
CA ALA A 70 -11.33 -2.86 7.17
C ALA A 70 -11.12 -4.20 6.43
N LEU A 71 -10.95 -4.15 5.10
CA LEU A 71 -10.86 -5.35 4.28
C LEU A 71 -9.43 -5.88 4.23
N LEU A 72 -8.43 -5.05 3.94
CA LEU A 72 -7.06 -5.51 3.73
C LEU A 72 -6.05 -5.04 4.77
N GLY A 73 -6.44 -4.13 5.65
CA GLY A 73 -5.50 -3.40 6.50
C GLY A 73 -4.79 -2.32 5.70
N GLY A 74 -3.90 -1.59 6.35
CA GLY A 74 -3.38 -0.36 5.76
C GLY A 74 -4.31 0.82 6.02
N VAL A 75 -3.88 2.00 5.57
CA VAL A 75 -4.52 3.27 5.90
C VAL A 75 -4.67 4.11 4.65
N TRP A 76 -5.83 4.76 4.55
CA TRP A 76 -6.20 5.61 3.44
C TRP A 76 -6.35 7.04 3.92
N VAL A 77 -5.69 7.99 3.26
CA VAL A 77 -5.72 9.38 3.67
C VAL A 77 -6.69 10.18 2.80
N PRO A 78 -7.72 10.81 3.38
CA PRO A 78 -8.56 11.77 2.67
C PRO A 78 -7.74 13.00 2.26
N VAL A 79 -7.76 13.33 0.98
CA VAL A 79 -7.14 14.54 0.41
C VAL A 79 -8.22 15.36 -0.27
N PHE A 80 -8.28 16.65 0.06
CA PHE A 80 -9.35 17.54 -0.41
C PHE A 80 -8.81 18.62 -1.35
N THR A 81 -9.62 19.06 -2.31
CA THR A 81 -9.29 20.18 -3.20
C THR A 81 -9.66 21.55 -2.63
N SER A 82 -10.48 21.58 -1.57
CA SER A 82 -10.91 22.80 -0.91
C SER A 82 -11.22 22.57 0.56
N GLU A 83 -11.16 23.65 1.34
CA GLU A 83 -11.56 23.66 2.76
C GLU A 83 -13.04 23.30 2.95
N GLU A 84 -13.89 23.72 2.02
CA GLU A 84 -15.33 23.40 2.04
C GLU A 84 -15.56 21.89 1.97
N LYS A 85 -14.89 21.19 1.03
CA LYS A 85 -14.99 19.72 0.91
C LYS A 85 -14.52 19.02 2.18
N ALA A 86 -13.42 19.46 2.77
CA ALA A 86 -12.92 18.92 4.03
C ALA A 86 -13.92 19.14 5.19
N SER A 87 -14.54 20.33 5.24
CA SER A 87 -15.56 20.68 6.23
C SER A 87 -16.83 19.85 6.07
N THR A 88 -17.32 19.70 4.83
CA THR A 88 -18.47 18.84 4.51
C THR A 88 -18.20 17.39 4.90
N TYR A 89 -17.00 16.89 4.61
CA TYR A 89 -16.60 15.53 4.97
C TYR A 89 -16.67 15.27 6.48
N VAL A 90 -16.09 16.17 7.28
CA VAL A 90 -16.13 16.07 8.75
C VAL A 90 -17.55 16.15 9.28
N ALA A 91 -18.37 17.06 8.76
CA ALA A 91 -19.76 17.20 9.15
C ALA A 91 -20.59 15.95 8.79
N ALA A 92 -20.43 15.42 7.57
CA ALA A 92 -21.17 14.28 7.07
C ALA A 92 -20.86 12.98 7.83
N ARG A 93 -19.61 12.82 8.31
CA ARG A 93 -19.17 11.66 9.08
C ARG A 93 -19.25 11.87 10.60
N GLY A 94 -19.63 13.07 11.04
CA GLY A 94 -19.73 13.41 12.45
C GLY A 94 -18.39 13.21 13.19
N LEU A 95 -17.27 13.46 12.52
CA LEU A 95 -15.94 13.17 13.06
C LEU A 95 -15.71 14.02 14.31
N ARG A 96 -15.39 13.34 15.43
CA ARG A 96 -15.07 14.00 16.69
C ARG A 96 -13.55 14.03 16.85
N HIS A 97 -13.04 15.19 17.26
CA HIS A 97 -11.66 15.29 17.73
C HIS A 97 -11.59 14.74 19.17
N PRO A 98 -10.41 14.23 19.59
CA PRO A 98 -10.17 13.93 20.99
C PRO A 98 -10.41 15.17 21.87
N PRO A 99 -10.87 15.01 23.13
CA PRO A 99 -11.14 16.12 24.03
C PRO A 99 -9.96 17.09 24.11
N GLY A 100 -10.20 18.39 23.91
CA GLY A 100 -9.17 19.44 23.96
C GLY A 100 -8.36 19.65 22.69
N LYS A 101 -8.61 18.88 21.61
CA LYS A 101 -7.96 19.06 20.30
C LYS A 101 -8.93 19.68 19.30
N GLN A 102 -8.43 20.26 18.21
CA GLN A 102 -9.27 20.68 17.09
C GLN A 102 -8.79 20.01 15.81
N LEU A 103 -9.74 19.69 14.94
CA LEU A 103 -9.45 19.30 13.56
C LEU A 103 -9.05 20.57 12.80
N GLN A 104 -7.90 20.51 12.13
CA GLN A 104 -7.38 21.62 11.33
C GLN A 104 -7.20 21.16 9.89
N TRP A 105 -7.59 22.01 8.95
CA TRP A 105 -7.33 21.81 7.52
C TRP A 105 -6.04 22.53 7.17
N VAL A 106 -5.03 21.78 6.74
CA VAL A 106 -3.76 22.38 6.32
C VAL A 106 -3.72 22.41 4.80
N ARG A 107 -3.63 23.62 4.25
CA ARG A 107 -3.39 23.85 2.83
C ARG A 107 -1.94 23.54 2.50
N HIS A 108 -1.73 22.81 1.43
CA HIS A 108 -0.43 22.51 0.85
C HIS A 108 -0.37 23.04 -0.58
N GLU A 109 0.84 23.45 -1.01
CA GLU A 109 1.03 23.86 -2.40
C GLU A 109 0.92 22.67 -3.35
N PRO A 110 0.63 22.91 -4.65
CA PRO A 110 0.40 21.84 -5.60
C PRO A 110 1.52 20.78 -5.61
N GLY A 111 1.11 19.51 -5.58
CA GLY A 111 2.01 18.34 -5.57
C GLY A 111 2.70 18.03 -4.23
N GLN A 112 2.78 18.97 -3.27
CA GLN A 112 3.55 18.76 -2.04
C GLN A 112 2.98 17.67 -1.13
N VAL A 113 1.65 17.48 -1.11
CA VAL A 113 1.00 16.49 -0.23
C VAL A 113 1.53 15.09 -0.48
N TYR A 114 1.72 14.69 -1.73
CA TYR A 114 2.00 13.29 -2.06
C TYR A 114 3.34 12.81 -1.51
N GLY A 115 4.36 13.66 -1.45
CA GLY A 115 5.64 13.33 -0.80
C GLY A 115 5.59 13.29 0.72
N LEU A 116 4.62 13.98 1.35
CA LEU A 116 4.46 13.93 2.81
C LEU A 116 3.83 12.60 3.26
N LEU A 117 2.94 12.04 2.44
CA LEU A 117 2.14 10.86 2.79
C LEU A 117 2.96 9.56 2.82
N GLU A 118 4.08 9.48 2.11
CA GLU A 118 4.96 8.30 2.10
C GLU A 118 5.54 7.97 3.49
N THR A 119 5.58 8.97 4.38
CA THR A 119 6.06 8.81 5.76
C THR A 119 5.03 8.15 6.69
N ILE A 120 3.77 8.02 6.24
CA ILE A 120 2.69 7.48 7.06
C ILE A 120 2.83 5.95 7.17
N PRO A 121 2.83 5.40 8.39
CA PRO A 121 2.85 3.96 8.59
C PRO A 121 1.63 3.29 7.94
N CYS A 122 1.87 2.15 7.31
CA CYS A 122 0.86 1.32 6.65
C CYS A 122 0.08 2.04 5.54
N PHE A 123 0.64 3.09 4.93
CA PHE A 123 -0.02 3.90 3.91
C PHE A 123 -0.35 3.12 2.64
N ALA A 124 -1.65 2.94 2.37
CA ALA A 124 -2.19 2.24 1.21
C ALA A 124 -2.40 3.20 0.02
N GLY A 125 -2.93 4.40 0.30
CA GLY A 125 -3.22 5.39 -0.72
C GLY A 125 -4.06 6.55 -0.22
N VAL A 126 -4.65 7.29 -1.17
CA VAL A 126 -5.53 8.43 -0.88
C VAL A 126 -6.93 8.27 -1.45
N TYR A 127 -7.89 8.84 -0.76
CA TYR A 127 -9.19 9.18 -1.33
C TYR A 127 -9.22 10.66 -1.67
N LEU A 128 -9.50 10.98 -2.94
CA LEU A 128 -9.70 12.37 -3.36
C LEU A 128 -11.17 12.77 -3.18
N ASN A 129 -11.38 13.87 -2.44
CA ASN A 129 -12.71 14.41 -2.10
C ASN A 129 -13.73 13.30 -1.75
N PRO A 130 -13.41 12.39 -0.81
CA PRO A 130 -14.32 11.30 -0.46
C PRO A 130 -15.67 11.86 0.00
N GLU A 131 -16.76 11.33 -0.56
CA GLU A 131 -18.12 11.58 -0.09
C GLU A 131 -18.59 10.42 0.81
N LYS A 132 -19.88 10.40 1.16
CA LYS A 132 -20.44 9.36 2.04
C LYS A 132 -20.37 7.97 1.41
N ASP A 133 -20.48 7.89 0.09
CA ASP A 133 -20.64 6.62 -0.66
C ASP A 133 -19.45 6.31 -1.60
N GLY A 134 -18.34 7.05 -1.53
CA GLY A 134 -17.14 6.75 -2.33
C GLY A 134 -16.28 7.97 -2.64
N GLY A 135 -15.19 7.72 -3.36
CA GLY A 135 -14.27 8.75 -3.86
C GLY A 135 -13.31 8.17 -4.89
N VAL A 136 -12.55 9.04 -5.57
CA VAL A 136 -11.49 8.54 -6.47
C VAL A 136 -10.35 8.03 -5.60
N ARG A 137 -10.01 6.75 -5.76
CA ARG A 137 -8.88 6.11 -5.10
C ARG A 137 -7.62 6.27 -5.94
N LEU A 138 -6.56 6.72 -5.27
CA LEU A 138 -5.20 6.64 -5.79
C LEU A 138 -4.40 5.68 -4.89
N GLU A 139 -3.95 4.57 -5.48
CA GLU A 139 -3.14 3.56 -4.79
C GLU A 139 -1.68 4.04 -4.64
N TRP A 140 -0.87 3.33 -3.84
CA TRP A 140 0.55 3.66 -3.61
C TRP A 140 1.30 4.07 -4.88
N LEU A 141 1.22 3.27 -5.95
CA LEU A 141 1.97 3.54 -7.20
C LEU A 141 1.57 4.89 -7.83
N GLU A 142 0.28 5.22 -7.80
CA GLU A 142 -0.21 6.49 -8.32
C GLU A 142 0.30 7.64 -7.43
N VAL A 143 0.23 7.50 -6.10
CA VAL A 143 0.72 8.51 -5.15
C VAL A 143 2.23 8.72 -5.26
N ASN A 144 3.01 7.64 -5.34
CA ASN A 144 4.47 7.69 -5.49
C ASN A 144 4.89 8.32 -6.83
N ALA A 145 4.15 8.11 -7.92
CA ALA A 145 4.44 8.82 -9.16
C ALA A 145 4.15 10.32 -9.01
N LEU A 146 3.07 10.69 -8.31
CA LEU A 146 2.69 12.07 -8.07
C LEU A 146 3.64 12.81 -7.11
N SER A 147 4.23 12.13 -6.11
CA SER A 147 5.24 12.70 -5.22
C SER A 147 6.50 13.13 -5.98
N GLU A 148 6.84 12.40 -7.04
CA GLU A 148 7.92 12.73 -7.98
C GLU A 148 7.47 13.70 -9.09
N SER A 149 6.27 14.28 -9.00
CA SER A 149 5.68 15.14 -10.04
C SER A 149 5.54 14.48 -11.42
N ARG A 150 5.40 13.15 -11.45
CA ARG A 150 5.17 12.35 -12.66
C ARG A 150 3.70 11.97 -12.80
N VAL A 151 3.28 11.73 -14.05
CA VAL A 151 1.94 11.21 -14.35
C VAL A 151 1.99 9.68 -14.31
N PRO A 152 1.16 9.01 -13.49
CA PRO A 152 1.08 7.54 -13.43
C PRO A 152 0.72 6.90 -14.78
N PRO A 153 1.01 5.59 -14.96
CA PRO A 153 0.57 4.84 -16.13
C PRO A 153 -0.97 4.71 -16.17
N GLU A 154 -1.52 4.76 -17.38
CA GLU A 154 -2.97 4.78 -17.61
C GLU A 154 -3.59 3.39 -17.77
N ALA A 155 -2.84 2.46 -18.37
CA ALA A 155 -3.29 1.10 -18.63
C ALA A 155 -3.40 0.30 -17.32
N PRO A 156 -4.30 -0.69 -17.25
CA PRO A 156 -4.32 -1.63 -16.14
C PRO A 156 -2.95 -2.27 -15.93
N LEU A 157 -2.53 -2.36 -14.67
CA LEU A 157 -1.34 -3.11 -14.29
C LEU A 157 -1.68 -4.59 -14.34
N LEU A 158 -1.01 -5.32 -15.22
CA LEU A 158 -1.15 -6.77 -15.34
C LEU A 158 -0.04 -7.44 -14.56
N ARG A 159 -0.42 -8.27 -13.59
CA ARG A 159 0.49 -8.97 -12.69
C ARG A 159 0.34 -10.47 -12.86
N SER A 160 1.45 -11.18 -12.71
CA SER A 160 1.49 -12.64 -12.69
C SER A 160 2.20 -13.09 -11.43
N LEU A 161 1.64 -14.10 -10.76
CA LEU A 161 2.27 -14.70 -9.59
C LEU A 161 3.51 -15.49 -10.04
N PRO A 162 4.58 -15.52 -9.22
CA PRO A 162 5.87 -16.09 -9.62
C PRO A 162 5.81 -17.59 -9.92
N ASP A 163 4.93 -18.32 -9.25
CA ASP A 163 4.57 -19.68 -9.63
C ASP A 163 3.30 -19.62 -10.49
N GLU A 164 3.39 -20.10 -11.74
CA GLU A 164 2.24 -20.28 -12.65
C GLU A 164 1.16 -21.25 -12.09
N GLU A 165 1.38 -21.76 -10.87
CA GLU A 165 0.58 -22.74 -10.14
C GLU A 165 -0.26 -22.14 -9.02
N CYS A 166 -0.40 -20.82 -8.91
CA CYS A 166 -1.40 -20.27 -7.98
C CYS A 166 -2.81 -20.50 -8.57
N ALA A 167 -3.33 -21.69 -8.31
CA ALA A 167 -4.70 -22.06 -8.58
C ALA A 167 -5.65 -21.28 -7.66
N LEU A 168 -6.89 -21.13 -8.10
CA LEU A 168 -7.94 -20.64 -7.23
C LEU A 168 -8.10 -21.58 -6.03
N PRO A 169 -8.11 -21.06 -4.79
CA PRO A 169 -8.38 -21.89 -3.62
C PRO A 169 -9.70 -22.65 -3.73
N GLU A 170 -9.71 -23.92 -3.31
CA GLU A 170 -10.89 -24.77 -3.37
C GLU A 170 -12.10 -24.15 -2.64
N GLY A 171 -13.28 -24.25 -3.25
CA GLY A 171 -14.54 -23.78 -2.65
C GLY A 171 -14.89 -22.31 -2.89
N ILE A 172 -14.11 -21.55 -3.65
CA ILE A 172 -14.49 -20.18 -4.04
C ILE A 172 -15.44 -20.20 -5.25
N ARG A 173 -16.60 -19.53 -5.12
CA ARG A 173 -17.53 -19.34 -6.24
C ARG A 173 -17.04 -18.25 -7.18
N CYS A 174 -16.77 -18.61 -8.42
CA CYS A 174 -16.39 -17.69 -9.49
C CYS A 174 -17.61 -17.20 -10.27
N ARG A 175 -17.73 -15.90 -10.54
CA ARG A 175 -18.51 -15.41 -11.68
C ARG A 175 -17.56 -15.06 -12.80
N VAL A 176 -17.76 -15.65 -13.98
CA VAL A 176 -16.89 -15.40 -15.12
C VAL A 176 -17.54 -14.38 -16.05
N GLY A 177 -16.84 -13.27 -16.27
CA GLY A 177 -17.12 -12.28 -17.30
C GLY A 177 -16.07 -12.32 -18.39
N HIS A 178 -16.21 -11.48 -19.41
CA HIS A 178 -15.21 -11.35 -20.47
C HIS A 178 -14.75 -9.90 -20.54
N LEU A 179 -13.42 -9.67 -20.59
CA LEU A 179 -12.84 -8.34 -20.66
C LEU A 179 -12.58 -7.96 -22.12
N ASP A 180 -13.18 -6.84 -22.56
CA ASP A 180 -12.92 -6.30 -23.89
C ASP A 180 -11.52 -5.66 -23.93
N ARG A 181 -10.70 -6.14 -24.88
CA ARG A 181 -9.37 -5.59 -25.18
C ARG A 181 -9.37 -4.08 -25.44
N LYS A 182 -10.46 -3.52 -25.96
CA LYS A 182 -10.60 -2.07 -26.18
C LYS A 182 -10.65 -1.27 -24.87
N VAL A 183 -11.08 -1.90 -23.78
CA VAL A 183 -11.25 -1.25 -22.48
C VAL A 183 -10.03 -1.48 -21.59
N PHE A 184 -9.51 -2.73 -21.54
CA PHE A 184 -8.47 -3.11 -20.58
C PHE A 184 -7.09 -3.35 -21.20
N GLY A 185 -6.98 -3.31 -22.54
CA GLY A 185 -5.72 -3.51 -23.26
C GLY A 185 -5.34 -4.98 -23.50
N PHE A 186 -6.10 -5.93 -22.97
CA PHE A 186 -5.93 -7.37 -23.18
C PHE A 186 -7.29 -8.07 -23.24
N ASP A 187 -7.30 -9.27 -23.82
CA ASP A 187 -8.49 -10.12 -23.91
C ASP A 187 -8.36 -11.25 -22.87
N GLY A 188 -9.47 -11.63 -22.22
CA GLY A 188 -9.45 -12.72 -21.25
C GLY A 188 -10.74 -12.90 -20.46
N ARG A 189 -10.82 -14.06 -19.80
CA ARG A 189 -11.89 -14.36 -18.83
C ARG A 189 -11.64 -13.53 -17.57
N GLN A 190 -12.60 -12.70 -17.20
CA GLN A 190 -12.64 -12.03 -15.92
C GLN A 190 -13.17 -13.01 -14.88
N VAL A 191 -12.49 -13.12 -13.74
CA VAL A 191 -13.04 -13.83 -12.59
C VAL A 191 -13.43 -12.80 -11.55
N ILE A 192 -14.73 -12.68 -11.37
CA ILE A 192 -15.37 -11.82 -10.39
C ILE A 192 -15.68 -12.66 -9.16
N PHE A 193 -15.14 -12.24 -8.01
CA PHE A 193 -15.45 -12.81 -6.72
C PHE A 193 -16.16 -11.79 -5.86
N PRO A 194 -17.34 -12.15 -5.34
CA PRO A 194 -17.53 -11.90 -3.92
C PRO A 194 -18.44 -12.93 -3.21
N GLU A 195 -18.30 -13.02 -1.88
CA GLU A 195 -19.47 -13.11 -0.98
C GLU A 195 -19.56 -11.88 -0.03
N PHE A 196 -18.59 -10.96 -0.04
CA PHE A 196 -18.50 -9.78 0.83
C PHE A 196 -17.58 -8.74 0.18
N GLY A 197 -17.84 -7.46 0.46
CA GLY A 197 -17.16 -6.32 -0.16
C GLY A 197 -17.83 -5.85 -1.45
N ASN A 198 -17.71 -4.57 -1.75
CA ASN A 198 -18.19 -3.98 -2.99
C ASN A 198 -17.06 -4.00 -4.03
N LEU A 199 -17.31 -4.66 -5.15
CA LEU A 199 -16.44 -4.56 -6.33
C LEU A 199 -16.68 -3.20 -7.00
N GLU A 200 -15.65 -2.37 -7.01
CA GLU A 200 -15.69 -1.09 -7.71
C GLU A 200 -15.02 -1.22 -9.07
N LEU A 201 -15.50 -0.44 -10.04
CA LEU A 201 -14.87 -0.39 -11.36
C LEU A 201 -13.41 0.11 -11.32
N GLN A 202 -13.01 0.81 -10.26
CA GLN A 202 -11.63 1.24 -10.05
C GLN A 202 -10.68 0.07 -9.75
N ASP A 203 -11.18 -1.04 -9.21
CA ASP A 203 -10.33 -2.20 -8.88
C ASP A 203 -9.76 -2.87 -10.14
N PHE A 204 -10.34 -2.62 -11.31
CA PHE A 204 -9.85 -3.13 -12.59
C PHE A 204 -8.59 -2.45 -13.11
N ARG A 205 -8.07 -1.45 -12.39
CA ARG A 205 -6.80 -0.80 -12.74
C ARG A 205 -5.58 -1.64 -12.36
N SER A 206 -5.74 -2.68 -11.55
CA SER A 206 -4.68 -3.66 -11.27
C SER A 206 -5.26 -5.08 -11.24
N LEU A 207 -4.77 -5.93 -12.13
CA LEU A 207 -5.29 -7.27 -12.36
C LEU A 207 -4.19 -8.31 -12.21
N VAL A 208 -4.52 -9.43 -11.58
CA VAL A 208 -3.64 -10.60 -11.47
C VAL A 208 -4.15 -11.72 -12.36
N GLN A 209 -3.24 -12.34 -13.09
CA GLN A 209 -3.51 -13.54 -13.87
C GLN A 209 -3.59 -14.75 -12.94
N LEU A 210 -4.63 -15.55 -13.12
CA LEU A 210 -4.91 -16.76 -12.36
C LEU A 210 -5.04 -17.95 -13.31
N ARG A 211 -4.65 -19.13 -12.84
CA ARG A 211 -4.87 -20.39 -13.55
C ARG A 211 -6.13 -21.07 -13.02
N LEU A 212 -7.02 -21.44 -13.94
CA LEU A 212 -8.25 -22.16 -13.64
C LEU A 212 -8.02 -23.68 -13.65
N GLU A 213 -8.93 -24.43 -13.02
CA GLU A 213 -8.89 -25.90 -12.97
C GLU A 213 -8.97 -26.56 -14.36
N ASP A 214 -9.65 -25.91 -15.31
CA ASP A 214 -9.76 -26.34 -16.70
C ASP A 214 -8.49 -26.08 -17.52
N GLY A 215 -7.45 -25.49 -16.91
CA GLY A 215 -6.19 -25.13 -17.55
C GLY A 215 -6.19 -23.77 -18.24
N ASP A 216 -7.33 -23.07 -18.28
CA ASP A 216 -7.42 -21.73 -18.88
C ASP A 216 -6.86 -20.63 -17.96
N SER A 217 -6.55 -19.49 -18.56
CA SER A 217 -6.15 -18.27 -17.85
C SER A 217 -7.34 -17.35 -17.58
N ALA A 218 -7.33 -16.76 -16.39
CA ALA A 218 -8.30 -15.81 -15.90
C ALA A 218 -7.63 -14.54 -15.35
N TRP A 219 -8.38 -13.45 -15.26
CA TRP A 219 -7.94 -12.19 -14.66
C TRP A 219 -8.85 -11.79 -13.51
N ALA A 220 -8.28 -11.47 -12.37
CA ALA A 220 -9.00 -10.99 -11.19
C ALA A 220 -8.43 -9.66 -10.70
N PRO A 221 -9.24 -8.72 -10.18
CA PRO A 221 -8.73 -7.53 -9.51
C PRO A 221 -7.82 -7.90 -8.34
N CYS A 222 -6.63 -7.32 -8.27
CA CYS A 222 -5.61 -7.63 -7.27
C CYS A 222 -6.15 -7.48 -5.84
N ARG A 223 -6.84 -6.37 -5.58
CA ARG A 223 -7.48 -6.07 -4.29
C ARG A 223 -8.54 -7.11 -3.91
N HIS A 224 -9.31 -7.58 -4.89
CA HIS A 224 -10.34 -8.61 -4.67
C HIS A 224 -9.73 -9.97 -4.38
N PHE A 225 -8.69 -10.34 -5.13
CA PHE A 225 -7.95 -11.57 -4.88
C PHE A 225 -7.34 -11.57 -3.47
N ALA A 226 -6.68 -10.47 -3.08
CA ALA A 226 -6.14 -10.30 -1.73
C ALA A 226 -7.24 -10.39 -0.65
N ALA A 227 -8.41 -9.82 -0.88
CA ALA A 227 -9.52 -9.87 0.06
C ALA A 227 -10.04 -11.29 0.29
N VAL A 228 -10.10 -12.09 -0.78
CA VAL A 228 -10.46 -13.51 -0.70
C VAL A 228 -9.42 -14.29 0.09
N LEU A 229 -8.12 -14.08 -0.18
CA LEU A 229 -7.04 -14.72 0.58
C LEU A 229 -7.13 -14.41 2.07
N ARG A 230 -7.37 -13.14 2.43
CA ARG A 230 -7.56 -12.74 3.83
C ARG A 230 -8.77 -13.41 4.47
N ARG A 231 -9.87 -13.60 3.73
CA ARG A 231 -11.03 -14.31 4.26
C ARG A 231 -10.74 -15.79 4.50
N LEU A 232 -10.06 -16.44 3.57
CA LEU A 232 -9.68 -17.84 3.72
C LEU A 232 -8.80 -18.02 4.96
N LEU A 233 -7.87 -17.09 5.18
CA LEU A 233 -7.08 -17.01 6.41
C LEU A 233 -7.91 -17.01 7.69
N GLU A 234 -8.95 -16.18 7.75
CA GLU A 234 -9.84 -16.12 8.92
C GLU A 234 -10.59 -17.45 9.17
N ARG A 235 -10.75 -18.30 8.14
CA ARG A 235 -11.48 -19.57 8.20
C ARG A 235 -10.57 -20.78 8.41
N CYS A 236 -9.33 -20.73 7.93
CA CYS A 236 -8.39 -21.86 7.92
C CYS A 236 -7.50 -21.86 9.16
N ARG A 237 -7.92 -22.55 10.23
CA ARG A 237 -7.10 -22.71 11.45
C ARG A 237 -5.89 -23.65 11.29
N GLU A 238 -5.96 -24.62 10.37
CA GLU A 238 -4.96 -25.70 10.25
C GLU A 238 -3.85 -25.42 9.22
N ARG A 239 -4.12 -24.59 8.18
CA ARG A 239 -3.14 -24.15 7.15
C ARG A 239 -2.92 -22.63 7.16
N ALA A 240 -2.95 -22.03 8.35
CA ALA A 240 -2.89 -20.58 8.48
C ALA A 240 -1.59 -20.00 7.93
N SER A 241 -0.43 -20.63 8.17
CA SER A 241 0.89 -20.12 7.75
C SER A 241 1.02 -19.99 6.23
N ASP A 242 0.67 -21.02 5.47
CA ASP A 242 0.87 -21.03 4.01
C ASP A 242 -0.05 -20.00 3.33
N CYS A 243 -1.28 -19.90 3.81
CA CYS A 243 -2.22 -18.88 3.36
C CYS A 243 -1.75 -17.46 3.76
N GLU A 244 -1.05 -17.30 4.89
CA GLU A 244 -0.55 -16.01 5.38
C GLU A 244 0.60 -15.55 4.50
N ASP A 245 1.46 -16.50 4.16
CA ASP A 245 2.61 -16.28 3.30
C ASP A 245 2.12 -15.91 1.89
N LEU A 246 1.18 -16.68 1.32
CA LEU A 246 0.58 -16.35 0.03
C LEU A 246 -0.10 -14.99 0.03
N PHE A 247 -0.85 -14.65 1.09
CA PHE A 247 -1.49 -13.35 1.23
C PHE A 247 -0.46 -12.21 1.26
N LEU A 248 0.57 -12.32 2.09
CA LEU A 248 1.61 -11.30 2.22
C LEU A 248 2.40 -11.14 0.91
N GLN A 249 2.83 -12.26 0.29
CA GLN A 249 3.53 -12.21 -1.00
C GLN A 249 2.66 -11.60 -2.09
N SER A 250 1.35 -11.90 -2.10
CA SER A 250 0.41 -11.29 -3.04
C SER A 250 0.34 -9.77 -2.84
N LEU A 251 0.19 -9.29 -1.61
CA LEU A 251 0.18 -7.83 -1.33
C LEU A 251 1.47 -7.15 -1.80
N ILE A 252 2.63 -7.74 -1.52
CA ILE A 252 3.93 -7.21 -1.93
C ILE A 252 4.06 -7.19 -3.46
N LEU A 253 3.65 -8.27 -4.13
CA LEU A 253 3.65 -8.37 -5.60
C LEU A 253 2.71 -7.36 -6.24
N PHE A 254 1.57 -7.10 -5.60
CA PHE A 254 0.57 -6.15 -6.06
C PHE A 254 0.91 -4.70 -5.72
N GLU A 255 2.01 -4.48 -4.99
CA GLU A 255 2.48 -3.17 -4.52
C GLU A 255 1.47 -2.49 -3.58
N MET A 256 0.69 -3.31 -2.89
CA MET A 256 -0.24 -2.91 -1.81
C MET A 256 0.56 -2.79 -0.51
N TYR A 257 1.52 -1.87 -0.49
CA TYR A 257 2.55 -1.82 0.55
C TYR A 257 2.01 -1.42 1.92
N GLY A 258 0.97 -0.60 1.98
CA GLY A 258 0.32 -0.24 3.24
C GLY A 258 -0.36 -1.44 3.91
N GLU A 259 -1.10 -2.20 3.10
CA GLU A 259 -1.71 -3.47 3.48
C GLU A 259 -0.64 -4.49 3.91
N ALA A 260 0.45 -4.59 3.14
CA ALA A 260 1.55 -5.52 3.42
C ALA A 260 2.26 -5.19 4.74
N GLU A 261 2.48 -3.91 5.02
CA GLU A 261 3.04 -3.42 6.29
C GLU A 261 2.10 -3.73 7.46
N ALA A 262 0.79 -3.54 7.29
CA ALA A 262 -0.20 -3.91 8.29
C ALA A 262 -0.25 -5.44 8.52
N ALA A 263 -0.08 -6.24 7.46
CA ALA A 263 0.02 -7.69 7.57
C ALA A 263 1.28 -8.12 8.32
N CYS A 264 2.45 -7.55 8.01
CA CYS A 264 3.69 -7.79 8.75
C CYS A 264 3.54 -7.42 10.23
N SER A 265 2.92 -6.27 10.53
CA SER A 265 2.70 -5.83 11.91
C SER A 265 1.87 -6.82 12.73
N ARG A 266 0.86 -7.45 12.12
CA ARG A 266 0.08 -8.51 12.79
C ARG A 266 0.92 -9.76 13.04
N LEU A 267 1.71 -10.19 12.05
CA LEU A 267 2.57 -11.37 12.17
C LEU A 267 3.67 -11.18 13.22
N ALA A 268 4.18 -9.96 13.38
CA ALA A 268 5.26 -9.63 14.31
C ALA A 268 4.88 -9.75 15.80
N VAL A 269 3.58 -9.82 16.12
CA VAL A 269 3.08 -10.05 17.49
C VAL A 269 3.29 -11.51 17.92
N THR A 270 3.33 -12.44 16.98
CA THR A 270 3.59 -13.86 17.23
C THR A 270 5.10 -14.11 17.25
N PRO A 271 5.72 -14.48 18.38
CA PRO A 271 7.18 -14.61 18.50
C PRO A 271 7.81 -15.52 17.44
N GLU A 272 7.14 -16.63 17.11
CA GLU A 272 7.61 -17.62 16.13
C GLU A 272 7.61 -17.06 14.70
N ARG A 273 6.79 -16.06 14.42
CA ARG A 273 6.64 -15.42 13.10
C ARG A 273 7.35 -14.07 13.03
N ARG A 274 7.95 -13.61 14.13
CA ARG A 274 8.55 -12.28 14.22
C ARG A 274 9.73 -12.08 13.28
N SER A 275 10.61 -13.07 13.17
CA SER A 275 11.73 -13.03 12.21
C SER A 275 11.20 -12.89 10.77
N TYR A 276 10.26 -13.76 10.39
CA TYR A 276 9.60 -13.73 9.07
C TYR A 276 8.89 -12.39 8.79
N ALA A 277 8.21 -11.83 9.79
CA ALA A 277 7.55 -10.54 9.67
C ALA A 277 8.55 -9.39 9.47
N LEU A 278 9.67 -9.39 10.18
CA LEU A 278 10.72 -8.36 10.06
C LEU A 278 11.42 -8.43 8.69
N ASP A 279 11.69 -9.64 8.19
CA ASP A 279 12.22 -9.83 6.84
C ASP A 279 11.29 -9.25 5.77
N ASN A 280 10.01 -9.66 5.79
CA ASN A 280 9.06 -9.16 4.81
C ASN A 280 8.78 -7.66 4.97
N LEU A 281 8.81 -7.12 6.18
CA LEU A 281 8.72 -5.68 6.40
C LEU A 281 9.90 -4.93 5.78
N ALA A 282 11.12 -5.45 5.93
CA ALA A 282 12.29 -4.90 5.25
C ALA A 282 12.15 -4.96 3.72
N LEU A 283 11.63 -6.07 3.19
CA LEU A 283 11.35 -6.21 1.76
C LEU A 283 10.29 -5.20 1.28
N VAL A 284 9.21 -5.00 2.05
CA VAL A 284 8.17 -3.99 1.77
C VAL A 284 8.78 -2.60 1.71
N PHE A 285 9.58 -2.21 2.69
CA PHE A 285 10.25 -0.90 2.70
C PHE A 285 11.20 -0.72 1.52
N ARG A 286 12.00 -1.74 1.20
CA ARG A 286 12.92 -1.68 0.06
C ARG A 286 12.18 -1.56 -1.28
N ARG A 287 11.10 -2.32 -1.48
CA ARG A 287 10.32 -2.30 -2.74
C ARG A 287 9.46 -1.05 -2.87
N SER A 288 8.99 -0.48 -1.76
CA SER A 288 8.28 0.81 -1.74
C SER A 288 9.19 2.02 -1.85
N GLY A 289 10.52 1.85 -1.94
CA GLY A 289 11.46 2.98 -2.04
C GLY A 289 11.76 3.69 -0.71
N ARG A 290 11.17 3.23 0.40
CA ARG A 290 11.42 3.73 1.77
C ARG A 290 12.70 3.10 2.32
N ILE A 291 13.85 3.40 1.71
CA ILE A 291 15.10 2.65 1.89
C ILE A 291 15.70 2.82 3.30
N GLU A 292 15.59 4.00 3.88
CA GLU A 292 16.04 4.27 5.26
C GLU A 292 15.28 3.40 6.26
N ASN A 293 13.96 3.30 6.13
CA ASN A 293 13.13 2.42 6.96
C ASN A 293 13.54 0.94 6.80
N CYS A 294 13.93 0.52 5.59
CA CYS A 294 14.45 -0.82 5.34
C CYS A 294 15.74 -1.07 6.15
N VAL A 295 16.69 -0.12 6.12
CA VAL A 295 17.94 -0.22 6.89
C VAL A 295 17.67 -0.33 8.38
N ASP A 296 16.77 0.50 8.90
CA ASP A 296 16.43 0.50 10.33
C ASP A 296 15.77 -0.81 10.77
N VAL A 297 14.81 -1.32 9.99
CA VAL A 297 14.18 -2.62 10.25
C VAL A 297 15.21 -3.75 10.17
N CYS A 298 16.11 -3.76 9.19
CA CYS A 298 17.12 -4.79 9.09
C CYS A 298 18.10 -4.76 10.26
N ARG A 299 18.57 -3.57 10.67
CA ARG A 299 19.46 -3.41 11.83
C ARG A 299 18.78 -3.79 13.13
N HIS A 300 17.49 -3.47 13.29
CA HIS A 300 16.70 -3.92 14.42
C HIS A 300 16.54 -5.44 14.41
N GLY A 301 16.11 -6.00 13.28
CA GLY A 301 15.91 -7.44 13.11
C GLY A 301 17.18 -8.24 13.35
N LEU A 302 18.35 -7.80 12.87
CA LEU A 302 19.63 -8.47 13.09
C LEU A 302 20.14 -8.38 14.54
N ARG A 303 19.65 -7.43 15.34
CA ARG A 303 19.92 -7.43 16.80
C ARG A 303 19.15 -8.53 17.52
N GLU A 304 17.94 -8.84 17.06
CA GLU A 304 17.09 -9.89 17.64
C GLU A 304 17.41 -11.27 17.03
N PHE A 305 17.66 -11.32 15.72
CA PHE A 305 17.85 -12.51 14.91
C PHE A 305 19.16 -12.39 14.10
N PRO A 306 20.33 -12.55 14.74
CA PRO A 306 21.63 -12.30 14.11
C PRO A 306 21.99 -13.32 13.02
N ALA A 307 21.30 -14.46 12.95
CA ALA A 307 21.52 -15.50 11.95
C ALA A 307 20.32 -15.59 10.99
N GLU A 308 19.90 -14.45 10.44
CA GLU A 308 18.84 -14.39 9.41
C GLU A 308 19.36 -13.84 8.09
N ALA A 309 19.51 -14.74 7.11
CA ALA A 309 20.06 -14.41 5.80
C ALA A 309 19.24 -13.34 5.06
N PRO A 310 17.89 -13.40 5.03
CA PRO A 310 17.09 -12.40 4.32
C PRO A 310 17.30 -10.97 4.84
N LEU A 311 17.48 -10.79 6.15
CA LEU A 311 17.75 -9.48 6.76
C LEU A 311 19.12 -8.93 6.32
N TYR A 312 20.16 -9.76 6.22
CA TYR A 312 21.44 -9.33 5.66
C TYR A 312 21.33 -8.96 4.19
N ARG A 313 20.61 -9.75 3.39
CA ARG A 313 20.39 -9.47 1.96
C ARG A 313 19.69 -8.13 1.77
N ASN A 314 18.59 -7.91 2.48
CA ASN A 314 17.83 -6.66 2.41
C ASN A 314 18.67 -5.47 2.91
N LEU A 315 19.44 -5.62 3.99
CA LEU A 315 20.32 -4.56 4.51
C LEU A 315 21.38 -4.15 3.48
N VAL A 316 22.08 -5.12 2.89
CA VAL A 316 23.15 -4.86 1.92
C VAL A 316 22.59 -4.18 0.67
N LEU A 317 21.45 -4.67 0.16
CA LEU A 317 20.79 -4.06 -1.00
C LEU A 317 20.29 -2.65 -0.69
N ALA A 318 19.72 -2.41 0.49
CA ALA A 318 19.25 -1.09 0.90
C ALA A 318 20.41 -0.09 1.06
N LEU A 319 21.51 -0.50 1.73
CA LEU A 319 22.70 0.34 1.86
C LEU A 319 23.32 0.68 0.49
N ALA A 320 23.33 -0.28 -0.43
CA ALA A 320 23.79 -0.05 -1.79
C ALA A 320 22.89 0.93 -2.56
N GLN A 321 21.56 0.86 -2.36
CA GLN A 321 20.60 1.82 -2.93
C GLN A 321 20.76 3.24 -2.36
N LEU A 322 21.23 3.37 -1.11
CA LEU A 322 21.62 4.65 -0.50
C LEU A 322 23.05 5.11 -0.86
N GLU A 323 23.73 4.39 -1.76
CA GLU A 323 25.14 4.61 -2.12
C GLU A 323 26.14 4.45 -0.97
N ASP A 324 25.73 3.89 0.19
CA ASP A 324 26.61 3.51 1.30
C ASP A 324 27.27 2.14 1.02
N LEU A 325 28.18 2.12 0.04
CA LEU A 325 28.86 0.91 -0.40
C LEU A 325 29.78 0.31 0.68
N GLU A 326 30.36 1.14 1.54
CA GLU A 326 31.21 0.67 2.64
C GLU A 326 30.37 0.04 3.76
N GLY A 327 29.21 0.63 4.09
CA GLY A 327 28.21 0.00 4.94
C GLY A 327 27.72 -1.33 4.37
N ALA A 328 27.40 -1.37 3.07
CA ALA A 328 26.99 -2.60 2.38
C ALA A 328 28.07 -3.69 2.46
N ARG A 329 29.34 -3.36 2.19
CA ARG A 329 30.50 -4.26 2.34
C ARG A 329 30.64 -4.81 3.75
N LYS A 330 30.49 -3.94 4.75
CA LYS A 330 30.58 -4.34 6.17
C LYS A 330 29.46 -5.30 6.54
N ALA A 331 28.22 -4.98 6.17
CA ALA A 331 27.06 -5.84 6.42
C ALA A 331 27.19 -7.19 5.68
N ALA A 332 27.69 -7.19 4.44
CA ALA A 332 27.94 -8.40 3.66
C ALA A 332 28.99 -9.30 4.32
N ARG A 333 30.12 -8.76 4.79
CA ARG A 333 31.13 -9.54 5.53
C ARG A 333 30.57 -10.15 6.81
N GLN A 334 29.74 -9.40 7.54
CA GLN A 334 29.06 -9.93 8.73
C GLN A 334 28.12 -11.08 8.37
N GLY A 335 27.27 -10.89 7.36
CA GLY A 335 26.34 -11.91 6.90
C GLY A 335 27.05 -13.16 6.34
N LEU A 336 28.14 -13.02 5.59
CA LEU A 336 28.95 -14.14 5.10
C LEU A 336 29.61 -14.94 6.24
N GLY A 337 29.82 -14.33 7.41
CA GLY A 337 30.26 -15.05 8.60
C GLY A 337 29.24 -16.10 9.07
N HIS A 338 27.94 -15.86 8.81
CA HIS A 338 26.84 -16.80 9.08
C HIS A 338 26.46 -17.63 7.86
N PHE A 339 26.55 -17.06 6.66
CA PHE A 339 26.06 -17.60 5.39
C PHE A 339 27.13 -17.51 4.30
N PRO A 340 28.19 -18.34 4.35
CA PRO A 340 29.36 -18.19 3.47
C PRO A 340 29.05 -18.35 1.98
N ASP A 341 28.02 -19.13 1.64
CA ASP A 341 27.61 -19.43 0.26
C ASP A 341 26.52 -18.50 -0.29
N ASP A 342 26.19 -17.43 0.44
CA ASP A 342 25.15 -16.49 0.00
C ASP A 342 25.60 -15.63 -1.18
N ALA A 343 25.13 -15.99 -2.38
CA ALA A 343 25.49 -15.32 -3.62
C ALA A 343 25.14 -13.83 -3.65
N THR A 344 24.13 -13.38 -2.89
CA THR A 344 23.81 -11.95 -2.82
C THR A 344 24.86 -11.22 -2.01
N LEU A 345 25.24 -11.76 -0.85
CA LEU A 345 26.25 -11.15 0.01
C LEU A 345 27.65 -11.16 -0.62
N GLN A 346 28.02 -12.26 -1.31
CA GLN A 346 29.30 -12.37 -2.01
C GLN A 346 29.52 -11.30 -3.08
N ARG A 347 28.46 -10.71 -3.64
CA ARG A 347 28.58 -9.61 -4.63
C ARG A 347 29.11 -8.30 -4.04
N PHE A 348 29.08 -8.17 -2.71
CA PHE A 348 29.41 -6.94 -2.00
C PHE A 348 30.70 -7.04 -1.20
N VAL A 349 31.51 -8.08 -1.40
CA VAL A 349 32.80 -8.27 -0.72
C VAL A 349 33.88 -8.50 -1.76
#